data_AF-A0A818NDX1-F1
#
_entry.id   AF-A0A818NDX1-F1
#
_cell.length_a   1.000
_cell.length_b   1.000
_cell.length_c   1.000
_cell.angle_alpha   90.00
_cell.angle_beta   90.00
_cell.angle_gamma   90.00
#
_symmetry.space_group_name_H-M   'P 1'
#
loop_
_entity.id
_entity.type
_entity.pdbx_description
1 polymer ?
#
loop_
_entity_poly.entity_id
_entity_poly.type
_entity_poly.pdbx_seq_one_letter_code
_entity_poly.pdbx_strand_id
1 'polypeptide(L)'
;MFTLEQFLQNKTWNPTLEDAGESGKKILHMRLQVKPGTTPENLNITLSGHDLRINFENKAGPEYKQVQIWPTADLEKLKTELRSDGFLHITVPIKV
;
A
#
# COMPACT_ATOMS: atom_id res chain seq x y z
N MET A 1 -14.38 -13.21 -1.37
CA MET A 1 -14.60 -11.78 -1.06
C MET A 1 -14.12 -11.56 0.37
N PHE A 2 -13.15 -10.68 0.60
CA PHE A 2 -12.65 -10.38 1.96
C PHE A 2 -13.30 -9.09 2.47
N THR A 3 -13.51 -8.98 3.78
CA THR A 3 -14.13 -7.78 4.38
C THR A 3 -13.09 -6.70 4.69
N LEU A 4 -13.55 -5.47 4.93
CA LEU A 4 -12.67 -4.36 5.29
C LEU A 4 -11.97 -4.68 6.61
N GLU A 5 -12.69 -5.27 7.56
CA GLU A 5 -12.15 -5.70 8.85
C GLU A 5 -11.04 -6.74 8.68
N GLN A 6 -11.23 -7.74 7.81
CA GLN A 6 -10.19 -8.73 7.50
C GLN A 6 -8.98 -8.08 6.84
N PHE A 7 -9.20 -7.11 5.96
CA PHE A 7 -8.13 -6.35 5.34
C PHE A 7 -7.33 -5.55 6.38
N LEU A 8 -8.02 -4.87 7.30
CA LEU A 8 -7.41 -4.06 8.36
C LEU A 8 -6.55 -4.89 9.34
N GLN A 9 -6.77 -6.19 9.42
CA GLN A 9 -5.98 -7.13 10.22
C GLN A 9 -4.68 -7.59 9.53
N ASN A 10 -4.39 -7.14 8.31
CA ASN A 10 -3.20 -7.54 7.55
C ASN A 10 -1.91 -6.92 8.12
N LYS A 11 -1.21 -7.69 8.96
CA LYS A 11 0.04 -7.27 9.63
C LYS A 11 1.22 -6.99 8.67
N THR A 12 1.19 -7.53 7.45
CA THR A 12 2.26 -7.28 6.47
C THR A 12 2.19 -5.86 5.94
N TRP A 13 0.97 -5.35 5.72
CA TRP A 13 0.72 -4.05 5.11
C TRP A 13 0.30 -2.97 6.09
N ASN A 14 0.11 -3.33 7.37
CA ASN A 14 -0.32 -2.46 8.47
C ASN A 14 -1.33 -1.38 8.02
N PRO A 15 -2.44 -1.79 7.39
CA PRO A 15 -3.42 -0.85 6.86
C PRO A 15 -4.18 -0.14 7.99
N THR A 16 -4.43 1.14 7.81
CA THR A 16 -5.18 2.01 8.72
C THR A 16 -6.07 2.94 7.92
N LEU A 17 -7.17 3.39 8.54
CA LEU A 17 -8.12 4.31 7.92
C LEU A 17 -8.10 5.64 8.64
N GLU A 18 -8.13 6.71 7.86
CA GLU A 18 -8.34 8.07 8.32
C GLU A 18 -9.63 8.62 7.71
N ASP A 19 -10.41 9.37 8.48
CA ASP A 19 -11.60 10.05 7.98
C ASP A 19 -11.21 11.28 7.15
N ALA A 20 -11.69 11.37 5.91
CA ALA A 20 -11.33 12.47 4.99
C ALA A 20 -12.14 13.77 5.25
N GLY A 21 -12.89 13.84 6.36
CA GLY A 21 -13.77 14.98 6.69
C GLY A 21 -15.06 15.09 5.86
N GLU A 22 -15.20 14.28 4.82
CA GLU A 22 -16.41 14.17 4.00
C GLU A 22 -17.12 12.83 4.27
N SER A 23 -18.44 12.86 4.44
CA SER A 23 -19.23 11.66 4.77
C SER A 23 -19.01 10.54 3.75
N GLY A 24 -18.56 9.37 4.22
CA GLY A 24 -18.32 8.19 3.40
C GLY A 24 -17.01 8.18 2.60
N LYS A 25 -16.17 9.22 2.73
CA LYS A 25 -14.81 9.22 2.17
C LYS A 25 -13.80 8.97 3.29
N LYS A 26 -12.97 7.96 3.11
CA LYS A 26 -11.83 7.69 4.00
C LYS A 26 -10.54 7.65 3.20
N ILE A 27 -9.42 7.81 3.87
CA ILE A 27 -8.10 7.62 3.33
C ILE A 27 -7.56 6.31 3.89
N LEU A 28 -7.22 5.38 3.01
CA LEU A 28 -6.53 4.15 3.38
C LEU A 28 -5.02 4.39 3.34
N HIS A 29 -4.38 4.25 4.50
CA HIS A 29 -2.94 4.26 4.65
C HIS A 29 -2.45 2.83 4.83
N MET A 30 -1.46 2.41 4.06
CA MET A 30 -0.77 1.14 4.21
C MET A 30 0.72 1.39 4.39
N ARG A 31 1.36 0.60 5.24
CA ARG A 31 2.80 0.65 5.51
C ARG A 31 3.41 -0.72 5.33
N LEU A 32 4.30 -0.82 4.37
CA LEU A 32 5.07 -2.02 4.11
C LEU A 32 6.51 -1.80 4.54
N GLN A 33 7.00 -2.62 5.46
CA GLN A 33 8.41 -2.59 5.84
C GLN A 33 9.27 -3.10 4.69
N VAL A 34 10.28 -2.32 4.29
CA VAL A 34 11.24 -2.72 3.26
C VAL A 34 12.56 -3.13 3.88
N LYS A 35 13.36 -3.91 3.15
CA LYS A 35 14.69 -4.31 3.61
C LYS A 35 15.65 -3.11 3.61
N PRO A 36 16.65 -3.11 4.52
CA PRO A 36 17.72 -2.12 4.47
C PRO A 36 18.40 -2.09 3.10
N GLY A 37 18.64 -0.88 2.57
CA GLY A 37 19.27 -0.68 1.27
C GLY A 37 18.32 -0.69 0.08
N THR A 38 17.00 -0.85 0.28
CA THR A 38 16.01 -0.53 -0.75
C THR A 38 16.04 0.98 -1.03
N THR A 39 16.28 1.35 -2.28
CA THR A 39 16.17 2.73 -2.78
C THR A 39 14.90 2.89 -3.60
N PRO A 40 14.37 4.13 -3.78
CA PRO A 40 13.23 4.37 -4.66
C PRO A 40 13.47 3.90 -6.11
N GLU A 41 14.72 3.92 -6.54
CA GLU A 41 15.18 3.51 -7.87
C GLU A 41 14.94 2.03 -8.14
N ASN A 42 15.00 1.22 -7.08
CA ASN A 42 14.84 -0.22 -7.13
C ASN A 42 13.41 -0.67 -6.76
N LEU A 43 12.49 0.28 -6.63
CA LEU A 43 11.07 0.03 -6.39
C LEU A 43 10.33 0.07 -7.71
N ASN A 44 9.72 -1.06 -8.08
CA ASN A 44 8.76 -1.09 -9.17
C ASN A 44 7.37 -1.40 -8.64
N ILE A 45 6.48 -0.42 -8.71
CA ILE A 45 5.10 -0.50 -8.21
C ILE A 45 4.18 -0.63 -9.41
N THR A 46 3.51 -1.76 -9.49
CA THR A 46 2.57 -2.09 -10.57
C THR A 46 1.18 -2.26 -9.99
N LEU A 47 0.20 -1.69 -10.68
CA LEU A 47 -1.20 -1.76 -10.31
C LEU A 47 -1.98 -2.40 -11.46
N SER A 48 -2.71 -3.47 -11.18
CA SER A 48 -3.56 -4.17 -12.15
C SER A 48 -4.96 -4.34 -11.57
N GLY A 49 -5.86 -3.41 -11.92
CA GLY A 49 -7.13 -3.27 -11.21
C GLY A 49 -6.87 -3.02 -9.72
N HIS A 50 -7.49 -3.80 -8.83
CA HIS A 50 -7.28 -3.71 -7.39
C HIS A 50 -6.07 -4.50 -6.87
N ASP A 51 -5.27 -5.10 -7.76
CA ASP A 51 -4.05 -5.80 -7.35
C ASP A 51 -2.85 -4.86 -7.36
N LEU A 52 -2.34 -4.54 -6.17
CA LEU A 52 -1.10 -3.78 -6.00
C LEU A 52 0.04 -4.75 -5.80
N ARG A 53 1.01 -4.69 -6.71
CA ARG A 53 2.26 -5.45 -6.63
C ARG A 53 3.44 -4.50 -6.53
N ILE A 54 4.31 -4.77 -5.57
CA ILE A 54 5.52 -4.02 -5.30
C ILE A 54 6.70 -4.96 -5.43
N ASN A 55 7.59 -4.67 -6.37
CA ASN A 55 8.82 -5.41 -6.57
C ASN A 55 10.00 -4.59 -6.03
N PHE A 56 10.89 -5.27 -5.33
CA PHE A 56 12.10 -4.73 -4.73
C PHE A 56 13.29 -5.42 -5.37
N GLU A 57 14.16 -4.66 -6.01
CA GLU A 57 15.47 -5.16 -6.39
C GLU A 57 16.48 -4.81 -5.30
N ASN A 58 16.99 -5.82 -4.58
CA ASN A 58 17.98 -5.59 -3.52
C ASN A 58 19.18 -6.53 -3.69
N LYS A 59 20.26 -6.26 -2.94
CA LYS A 59 21.52 -7.04 -3.02
C LYS A 59 21.35 -8.53 -2.68
N ALA A 60 20.30 -8.91 -1.96
CA ALA A 60 19.99 -10.30 -1.63
C ALA A 60 19.12 -10.99 -2.69
N GLY A 61 18.73 -10.28 -3.76
CA GLY A 61 17.91 -10.77 -4.86
C GLY A 61 16.56 -10.04 -4.98
N PRO A 62 15.83 -10.28 -6.09
CA PRO A 62 14.50 -9.71 -6.30
C PRO A 62 13.51 -10.28 -5.28
N GLU A 63 12.73 -9.40 -4.66
CA GLU A 63 11.60 -9.75 -3.80
C GLU A 63 10.35 -9.06 -4.32
N TYR A 64 9.18 -9.67 -4.14
CA TYR A 64 7.92 -8.99 -4.42
C TYR A 64 6.91 -9.17 -3.28
N LYS A 65 6.03 -8.18 -3.13
CA LYS A 65 4.87 -8.20 -2.24
C LYS A 65 3.63 -7.84 -3.05
N GLN A 66 2.52 -8.47 -2.72
CA GLN A 66 1.25 -8.25 -3.39
C GLN A 66 0.15 -8.08 -2.35
N VAL A 67 -0.81 -7.20 -2.65
CA VAL A 67 -2.02 -7.00 -1.87
C VAL A 67 -3.18 -6.59 -2.77
N GLN A 68 -4.35 -7.13 -2.48
CA GLN A 68 -5.57 -6.65 -3.10
C GLN A 68 -6.06 -5.42 -2.33
N ILE A 69 -5.93 -4.24 -2.95
CA ILE A 69 -6.44 -2.97 -2.42
C ILE A 69 -7.97 -3.04 -2.34
N TRP A 70 -8.54 -2.28 -1.39
CA TRP A 70 -9.96 -2.14 -1.23
C TRP A 70 -10.68 -1.77 -2.55
N PRO A 71 -11.81 -2.43 -2.91
CA PRO A 71 -12.45 -2.27 -4.23
C PRO A 71 -12.95 -0.86 -4.55
N THR A 72 -13.18 -0.03 -3.54
CA THR A 72 -13.66 1.35 -3.74
C THR A 72 -12.52 2.37 -3.72
N ALA A 73 -11.28 1.91 -3.80
CA ALA A 73 -10.12 2.77 -3.85
C ALA A 73 -10.04 3.57 -5.15
N ASP A 74 -9.81 4.87 -5.01
CA ASP A 74 -9.52 5.78 -6.10
C ASP A 74 -8.04 5.64 -6.48
N LEU A 75 -7.78 4.66 -7.34
CA LEU A 75 -6.45 4.25 -7.77
C LEU A 75 -5.70 5.34 -8.53
N GLU A 76 -6.40 6.28 -9.16
CA GLU A 76 -5.80 7.43 -9.83
C GLU A 76 -5.14 8.40 -8.83
N LYS A 77 -5.60 8.38 -7.57
CA LYS A 77 -5.06 9.19 -6.47
C LYS A 77 -4.13 8.40 -5.54
N LEU A 78 -3.76 7.18 -5.91
CA LEU A 78 -2.80 6.39 -5.15
C LEU A 78 -1.44 7.09 -5.13
N LYS A 79 -0.90 7.28 -3.93
CA LYS A 79 0.45 7.83 -3.70
C LYS A 79 1.30 6.81 -2.97
N THR A 80 2.57 6.74 -3.35
CA THR A 80 3.56 5.91 -2.66
C THR A 80 4.77 6.76 -2.30
N GLU A 81 5.33 6.52 -1.11
CA GLU A 81 6.47 7.26 -0.58
C GLU A 81 7.34 6.31 0.25
N LEU A 82 8.57 6.08 -0.20
CA LEU A 82 9.57 5.40 0.62
C LEU A 82 10.17 6.40 1.60
N ARG A 83 9.98 6.17 2.90
CA ARG A 83 10.47 7.06 3.96
C ARG A 83 11.76 6.53 4.58
N SER A 84 12.52 7.43 5.21
CA SER A 84 13.75 7.10 5.93
C SER A 84 13.55 6.23 7.16
N ASP A 85 12.29 5.99 7.58
CA ASP A 85 11.92 5.05 8.64
C ASP A 85 12.00 3.58 8.19
N GLY A 86 12.32 3.31 6.92
CA GLY A 86 12.39 1.96 6.35
C GLY A 86 11.04 1.40 5.94
N PHE A 87 10.01 2.24 5.83
CA PHE A 87 8.69 1.85 5.36
C PHE A 87 8.35 2.51 4.03
N LEU A 88 7.72 1.74 3.16
CA LEU A 88 6.98 2.24 2.03
C LEU A 88 5.57 2.57 2.49
N HIS A 89 5.23 3.85 2.45
CA HIS A 89 3.91 4.37 2.79
C HIS A 89 3.09 4.43 1.50
N ILE A 90 1.92 3.80 1.49
CA ILE A 90 0.95 3.88 0.40
C ILE A 90 -0.29 4.56 0.94
N THR A 91 -0.78 5.58 0.24
CA THR A 91 -1.98 6.32 0.61
C THR A 91 -2.95 6.33 -0.56
N VAL A 92 -4.19 5.94 -0.33
CA VAL A 92 -5.22 5.92 -1.38
C VAL A 92 -6.59 6.30 -0.80
N PRO A 93 -7.31 7.27 -1.40
CA PRO A 93 -8.69 7.55 -1.00
C PRO A 93 -9.60 6.35 -1.30
N ILE A 94 -10.53 6.05 -0.41
CA ILE A 94 -11.55 5.00 -0.56
C ILE A 94 -12.93 5.56 -0.24
N LYS A 95 -13.97 4.91 -0.79
CA LYS A 95 -15.37 5.15 -0.39
C LYS A 95 -15.88 3.99 0.46
N VAL A 96 -16.38 4.25 1.66
CA VAL A 96 -16.92 3.23 2.58
C VAL A 96 -18.41 3.40 2.79
#